data_AF-A0A3M2KVI4-F1
#
_entry.id   AF-A0A3M2KVI4-F1
#
_cell.length_a   1.000
_cell.length_b   1.000
_cell.length_c   1.000
_cell.angle_alpha   90.00
_cell.angle_beta   90.00
_cell.angle_gamma   90.00
#
_symmetry.space_group_name_H-M   'P 1'
#
loop_
_entity.id
_entity.type
_entity.pdbx_description
1 polymer ?
#
loop_
_entity_poly.entity_id
_entity_poly.type
_entity_poly.pdbx_seq_one_letter_code
_entity_poly.pdbx_strand_id
1 'polypeptide(L)'
;MSEARVTREGLEGVHPGREALFGNGLDGSGNGPGGGAALAGGRQRERRMVPQAEFTSYYGRPVLKVPAWEARDIAGYMFLGGLAGAGSTLAAAAQLTGRPATARALKLSSLGAISLSTVALVHDLGRPARFLNMLRVAKPTSPMSVGSWLLAGYAPAAGLAAASAATGLLPRLGTAATLAAGGLGPAVATYT
;
A
#
# COMPACT_ATOMS: atom_id res chain seq x y z
N MET A 1 -4.62 24.35 20.69
CA MET A 1 -4.00 23.41 19.73
C MET A 1 -4.79 22.11 19.84
N SER A 2 -5.35 21.60 18.74
CA SER A 2 -6.22 20.40 18.78
C SER A 2 -5.37 19.15 19.03
N GLU A 3 -5.65 18.40 20.09
CA GLU A 3 -4.98 17.12 20.43
C GLU A 3 -5.49 15.94 19.59
N ALA A 4 -6.34 16.19 18.59
CA ALA A 4 -6.93 15.16 17.76
C ALA A 4 -5.84 14.45 16.93
N ARG A 5 -5.66 13.15 17.19
CA ARG A 5 -4.73 12.28 16.46
C ARG A 5 -5.51 11.34 15.55
N VAL A 6 -5.05 11.23 14.31
CA VAL A 6 -5.61 10.29 13.33
C VAL A 6 -4.83 8.99 13.42
N THR A 7 -5.49 7.89 13.80
CA THR A 7 -4.90 6.54 13.89
C THR A 7 -5.57 5.57 12.90
N ARG A 8 -5.06 4.33 12.80
CA ARG A 8 -5.64 3.30 11.93
C ARG A 8 -7.06 2.90 12.35
N GLU A 9 -7.39 3.06 13.62
CA GLU A 9 -8.68 2.67 14.21
C GLU A 9 -9.70 3.81 14.18
N GLY A 10 -9.27 5.06 13.98
CA GLY A 10 -10.15 6.20 13.86
C GLY A 10 -9.50 7.50 14.33
N LEU A 11 -10.33 8.43 14.77
CA LEU A 11 -9.90 9.68 15.40
C LEU A 11 -9.81 9.47 16.91
N GLU A 12 -8.64 9.68 17.48
CA GLU A 12 -8.39 9.70 18.93
C GLU A 12 -8.33 11.15 19.43
N GLY A 13 -8.82 11.40 20.64
CA GLY A 13 -8.77 12.74 21.26
C GLY A 13 -9.84 13.72 20.74
N VAL A 14 -10.85 13.26 20.02
CA VAL A 14 -11.97 14.10 19.58
C VAL A 14 -13.11 14.05 20.59
N HIS A 15 -13.36 15.18 21.26
CA HIS A 15 -14.62 15.41 21.95
C HIS A 15 -15.70 15.73 20.91
N PRO A 16 -16.81 14.97 20.82
CA PRO A 16 -17.89 15.27 19.89
C PRO A 16 -18.50 16.63 20.26
N GLY A 17 -18.18 17.67 19.48
CA GLY A 17 -18.89 18.94 19.56
C GLY A 17 -20.34 18.71 19.15
N ARG A 18 -21.29 19.04 20.02
CA ARG A 18 -22.74 18.97 19.78
C ARG A 18 -23.20 20.03 18.78
N GLU A 19 -22.60 20.12 17.59
CA GLU A 19 -22.98 21.15 16.62
C GLU A 19 -22.96 20.58 15.19
N ALA A 20 -24.12 20.05 14.81
CA ALA A 20 -24.74 20.18 13.49
C ALA A 20 -26.21 19.73 13.61
N LEU A 21 -27.08 20.67 14.01
CA LEU A 21 -28.53 20.49 13.93
C LEU A 21 -28.92 20.50 12.45
N PHE A 22 -29.27 19.36 11.89
CA PHE A 22 -29.87 19.31 10.56
C PHE A 22 -31.29 19.82 10.66
N GLY A 23 -31.56 20.93 9.98
CA GLY A 23 -32.89 21.50 9.80
C GLY A 23 -33.76 20.58 8.95
N ASN A 24 -34.35 19.58 9.58
CA ASN A 24 -35.58 18.91 9.17
C ASN A 24 -36.23 18.53 10.49
N GLY A 25 -37.05 19.42 11.06
CA GLY A 25 -37.63 19.39 12.42
C GLY A 25 -38.26 18.08 12.86
N LEU A 26 -37.40 17.08 13.09
CA LEU A 26 -37.67 15.76 13.65
C LEU A 26 -36.89 15.63 14.97
N ASP A 27 -36.68 16.74 15.66
CA ASP A 27 -36.36 16.74 17.08
C ASP A 27 -37.60 16.28 17.83
N GLY A 28 -37.60 15.00 18.19
CA GLY A 28 -38.55 14.38 19.10
C GLY A 28 -38.46 14.92 20.54
N SER A 29 -38.31 16.23 20.74
CA SER A 29 -38.54 16.92 22.00
C SER A 29 -39.81 17.76 21.91
N GLY A 30 -40.94 17.08 21.81
CA GLY A 30 -42.24 17.68 22.12
C GLY A 30 -42.32 17.99 23.61
N ASN A 31 -41.77 19.12 24.04
CA ASN A 31 -42.05 19.70 25.34
C ASN A 31 -42.19 21.22 25.22
N GLY A 32 -43.23 21.64 24.51
CA GLY A 32 -43.77 23.00 24.59
C GLY A 32 -45.04 22.98 25.44
N PRO A 33 -45.20 23.86 26.44
CA PRO A 33 -46.41 23.90 27.25
C PRO A 33 -47.52 24.64 26.48
N GLY A 34 -48.54 23.92 26.03
CA GLY A 34 -49.70 24.50 25.35
C GLY A 34 -50.81 23.48 25.14
N GLY A 35 -51.93 23.68 25.83
CA GLY A 35 -52.99 22.68 26.04
C GLY A 35 -53.85 22.30 24.83
N GLY A 36 -54.63 21.23 25.02
CA GLY A 36 -55.75 20.88 24.14
C GLY A 36 -56.08 19.38 24.15
N ALA A 37 -57.21 19.03 24.77
CA ALA A 37 -57.67 17.67 25.00
C ALA A 37 -58.16 16.93 23.73
N ALA A 38 -58.14 15.58 23.87
CA ALA A 38 -58.98 14.58 23.21
C ALA A 38 -58.81 14.33 21.70
N LEU A 39 -58.47 13.08 21.35
CA LEU A 39 -59.37 12.16 20.64
C LEU A 39 -58.75 10.76 20.63
N ALA A 40 -59.45 9.83 21.29
CA ALA A 40 -59.17 8.40 21.22
C ALA A 40 -59.53 7.89 19.82
N GLY A 41 -58.57 7.29 19.13
CA GLY A 41 -58.76 6.65 17.83
C GLY A 41 -57.62 5.68 17.56
N GLY A 42 -57.93 4.38 17.61
CA GLY A 42 -56.97 3.30 17.41
C GLY A 42 -56.31 3.37 16.04
N ARG A 43 -54.99 3.57 16.04
CA ARG A 43 -54.10 3.14 14.95
C ARG A 43 -52.95 2.38 15.57
N GLN A 44 -52.90 1.10 15.22
CA GLN A 44 -51.81 0.18 15.50
C GLN A 44 -50.52 0.86 15.07
N ARG A 45 -49.74 1.36 16.04
CA ARG A 45 -48.48 2.04 15.80
C ARG A 45 -47.53 1.03 15.16
N GLU A 46 -47.15 1.26 13.91
CA GLU A 46 -46.17 0.44 13.22
C GLU A 46 -44.91 0.33 14.09
N ARG A 47 -44.54 -0.91 14.42
CA ARG A 47 -43.33 -1.19 15.20
C ARG A 47 -42.14 -0.80 14.35
N ARG A 48 -41.34 0.16 14.83
CA ARG A 48 -40.11 0.59 14.15
C ARG A 48 -39.14 -0.58 14.06
N MET A 49 -38.98 -1.15 12.86
CA MET A 49 -38.12 -2.32 12.61
C MET A 49 -36.63 -1.98 12.53
N VAL A 50 -36.26 -0.69 12.61
CA VAL A 50 -34.88 -0.20 12.54
C VAL A 50 -34.61 0.69 13.76
N PRO A 51 -33.44 0.55 14.41
CA PRO A 51 -33.02 1.46 15.47
C PRO A 51 -33.11 2.94 15.05
N GLN A 52 -33.27 3.83 16.03
CA GLN A 52 -33.27 5.25 15.75
C GLN A 52 -31.94 5.67 15.14
N ALA A 53 -31.99 6.39 14.00
CA ALA A 53 -30.79 6.86 13.35
C ALA A 53 -30.05 7.84 14.29
N GLU A 54 -28.81 7.52 14.63
CA GLU A 54 -27.90 8.46 15.28
C GLU A 54 -27.29 9.37 14.23
N PHE A 55 -27.61 10.66 14.29
CA PHE A 55 -27.05 11.65 13.38
C PHE A 55 -25.65 12.05 13.87
N THR A 56 -24.61 11.60 13.14
CA THR A 56 -23.23 12.03 13.39
C THR A 56 -22.89 13.25 12.53
N SER A 57 -22.25 14.27 13.13
CA SER A 57 -21.77 15.45 12.40
C SER A 57 -20.61 15.09 11.46
N TYR A 58 -20.59 15.72 10.28
CA TYR A 58 -19.46 15.64 9.34
C TYR A 58 -18.25 16.43 9.86
N TYR A 59 -18.51 17.48 10.64
CA TYR A 59 -17.47 18.32 11.22
C TYR A 59 -16.65 17.53 12.24
N GLY A 60 -15.33 17.59 12.10
CA GLY A 60 -14.39 16.83 12.92
C GLY A 60 -13.97 15.48 12.32
N ARG A 61 -14.55 15.01 11.21
CA ARG A 61 -14.04 13.84 10.48
C ARG A 61 -12.88 14.21 9.55
N PRO A 62 -11.90 13.31 9.31
CA PRO A 62 -10.81 13.60 8.39
C PRO A 62 -11.37 13.77 6.98
N VAL A 63 -10.94 14.82 6.27
CA VAL A 63 -11.37 15.09 4.88
C VAL A 63 -10.94 13.97 3.94
N LEU A 64 -9.82 13.30 4.25
CA LEU A 64 -9.27 12.18 3.50
C LEU A 64 -9.25 10.92 4.35
N LYS A 65 -9.44 9.78 3.69
CA LYS A 65 -9.23 8.48 4.32
C LYS A 65 -7.77 8.34 4.72
N VAL A 66 -7.53 7.87 5.94
CA VAL A 66 -6.18 7.63 6.46
C VAL A 66 -5.43 6.66 5.53
N PRO A 67 -4.17 6.93 5.19
CA PRO A 67 -3.36 5.97 4.45
C PRO A 67 -3.33 4.63 5.18
N ALA A 68 -3.71 3.57 4.50
CA ALA A 68 -3.73 2.22 5.08
C ALA A 68 -2.32 1.60 5.14
N TRP A 69 -1.38 2.11 4.36
CA TRP A 69 -0.03 1.58 4.23
C TRP A 69 0.82 1.81 5.49
N GLU A 70 1.77 0.92 5.74
CA GLU A 70 2.74 1.08 6.84
C GLU A 70 3.98 1.84 6.34
N ALA A 71 4.33 2.93 7.01
CA ALA A 71 5.44 3.78 6.57
C ALA A 71 6.79 3.04 6.49
N ARG A 72 7.00 2.04 7.37
CA ARG A 72 8.20 1.21 7.38
C ARG A 72 8.26 0.29 6.18
N ASP A 73 7.14 -0.32 5.82
CA ASP A 73 7.06 -1.21 4.67
C ASP A 73 7.30 -0.43 3.38
N ILE A 74 6.64 0.74 3.23
CA ILE A 74 6.83 1.60 2.06
C ILE A 74 8.27 2.06 1.92
N ALA A 75 8.82 2.69 2.96
CA ALA A 75 10.20 3.17 2.92
C ALA A 75 11.19 2.01 2.70
N GLY A 76 10.93 0.87 3.33
CA GLY A 76 11.75 -0.33 3.20
C GLY A 76 11.76 -0.87 1.77
N TYR A 77 10.59 -1.10 1.16
CA TYR A 77 10.53 -1.67 -0.19
C TYR A 77 11.09 -0.72 -1.25
N MET A 78 10.90 0.59 -1.09
CA MET A 78 11.49 1.59 -2.00
C MET A 78 13.01 1.64 -1.89
N PHE A 79 13.54 1.73 -0.67
CA PHE A 79 14.99 1.73 -0.46
C PHE A 79 15.65 0.45 -0.97
N LEU A 80 15.08 -0.71 -0.62
CA LEU A 80 15.63 -2.01 -1.02
C LEU A 80 15.47 -2.26 -2.53
N GLY A 81 14.38 -1.78 -3.13
CA GLY A 81 14.19 -1.82 -4.58
C GLY A 81 15.26 -1.01 -5.32
N GLY A 82 15.50 0.22 -4.89
CA GLY A 82 16.55 1.08 -5.43
C GLY A 82 17.95 0.49 -5.25
N LEU A 83 18.25 -0.04 -4.06
CA LEU A 83 19.52 -0.72 -3.77
C LEU A 83 19.73 -1.93 -4.68
N ALA A 84 18.68 -2.74 -4.89
CA ALA A 84 18.74 -3.89 -5.77
C ALA A 84 19.04 -3.48 -7.22
N GLY A 85 18.26 -2.53 -7.75
CA GLY A 85 18.39 -2.02 -9.11
C GLY A 85 19.77 -1.43 -9.39
N ALA A 86 20.25 -0.52 -8.54
CA ALA A 86 21.59 0.06 -8.66
C ALA A 86 22.69 -1.00 -8.53
N GLY A 87 22.56 -1.93 -7.57
CA GLY A 87 23.50 -3.02 -7.37
C GLY A 87 23.63 -3.93 -8.60
N SER A 88 22.53 -4.20 -9.31
CA SER A 88 22.55 -5.06 -10.51
C SER A 88 23.15 -4.34 -11.71
N THR A 89 22.91 -3.04 -11.86
CA THR A 89 23.60 -2.21 -12.86
C THR A 89 25.11 -2.23 -12.63
N LEU A 90 25.55 -2.04 -11.38
CA LEU A 90 26.95 -2.13 -11.00
C LEU A 90 27.51 -3.56 -11.17
N ALA A 91 26.71 -4.60 -10.92
CA ALA A 91 27.12 -5.99 -11.13
C ALA A 91 27.42 -6.27 -12.59
N ALA A 92 26.58 -5.76 -13.52
CA ALA A 92 26.83 -5.86 -14.95
C ALA A 92 28.10 -5.13 -15.36
N ALA A 93 28.30 -3.88 -14.90
CA ALA A 93 29.53 -3.14 -15.15
C ALA A 93 30.78 -3.83 -14.60
N ALA A 94 30.71 -4.37 -13.37
CA ALA A 94 31.80 -5.13 -12.75
C ALA A 94 32.12 -6.39 -13.56
N GLN A 95 31.11 -7.09 -14.07
CA GLN A 95 31.32 -8.27 -14.92
C GLN A 95 31.98 -7.90 -16.25
N LEU A 96 31.51 -6.85 -16.92
CA LEU A 96 32.07 -6.38 -18.20
C LEU A 96 33.51 -5.87 -18.04
N THR A 97 33.86 -5.34 -16.88
CA THR A 97 35.21 -4.86 -16.57
C THR A 97 36.13 -5.93 -15.97
N GLY A 98 35.72 -7.21 -15.97
CA GLY A 98 36.57 -8.31 -15.51
C GLY A 98 36.80 -8.34 -13.99
N ARG A 99 35.84 -7.87 -13.19
CA ARG A 99 35.89 -7.87 -11.70
C ARG A 99 34.94 -8.93 -11.12
N PRO A 100 35.28 -10.24 -11.20
CA PRO A 100 34.35 -11.32 -10.91
C PRO A 100 33.91 -11.38 -9.44
N ALA A 101 34.81 -11.10 -8.49
CA ALA A 101 34.48 -11.09 -7.06
C ALA A 101 33.46 -9.99 -6.72
N THR A 102 33.68 -8.77 -7.22
CA THR A 102 32.78 -7.63 -7.07
C THR A 102 31.43 -7.91 -7.73
N ALA A 103 31.44 -8.44 -8.97
CA ALA A 103 30.22 -8.80 -9.67
C ALA A 103 29.40 -9.85 -8.91
N ARG A 104 30.05 -10.87 -8.34
CA ARG A 104 29.37 -11.89 -7.52
C ARG A 104 28.75 -11.29 -6.27
N ALA A 105 29.49 -10.47 -5.53
CA ALA A 105 28.99 -9.81 -4.33
C ALA A 105 27.75 -8.95 -4.62
N LEU A 106 27.80 -8.15 -5.69
CA LEU A 106 26.70 -7.29 -6.11
C LEU A 106 25.47 -8.07 -6.58
N LYS A 107 25.63 -9.20 -7.28
CA LYS A 107 24.49 -10.06 -7.67
C LYS A 107 23.78 -10.63 -6.44
N LEU A 108 24.55 -11.11 -5.46
CA LEU A 108 24.01 -11.70 -4.24
C LEU A 108 23.33 -10.64 -3.36
N SER A 109 23.94 -9.46 -3.19
CA SER A 109 23.32 -8.37 -2.43
C SER A 109 22.07 -7.82 -3.13
N SER A 110 22.08 -7.68 -4.45
CA SER A 110 20.89 -7.30 -5.22
C SER A 110 19.75 -8.32 -5.08
N LEU A 111 20.07 -9.61 -5.13
CA LEU A 111 19.06 -10.65 -4.89
C LEU A 111 18.48 -10.55 -3.47
N GLY A 112 19.32 -10.33 -2.46
CA GLY A 112 18.85 -10.12 -1.09
C GLY A 112 17.93 -8.91 -0.97
N ALA A 113 18.36 -7.78 -1.54
CA ALA A 113 17.60 -6.53 -1.51
C ALA A 113 16.25 -6.64 -2.22
N ILE A 114 16.20 -7.21 -3.43
CA ILE A 114 14.93 -7.35 -4.16
C ILE A 114 13.97 -8.33 -3.49
N SER A 115 14.51 -9.38 -2.86
CA SER A 115 13.70 -10.35 -2.11
C SER A 115 13.04 -9.67 -0.91
N LEU A 116 13.81 -8.92 -0.13
CA LEU A 116 13.29 -8.15 1.01
C LEU A 116 12.30 -7.07 0.56
N SER A 117 12.59 -6.37 -0.55
CA SER A 117 11.67 -5.38 -1.14
C SER A 117 10.33 -6.02 -1.52
N THR A 118 10.37 -7.17 -2.19
CA THR A 118 9.15 -7.90 -2.60
C THR A 118 8.35 -8.38 -1.38
N VAL A 119 9.02 -8.86 -0.33
CA VAL A 119 8.35 -9.28 0.92
C VAL A 119 7.68 -8.09 1.60
N ALA A 120 8.38 -6.96 1.73
CA ALA A 120 7.82 -5.74 2.32
C ALA A 120 6.60 -5.23 1.54
N LEU A 121 6.65 -5.27 0.20
CA LEU A 121 5.51 -4.91 -0.64
C LEU A 121 4.32 -5.86 -0.42
N VAL A 122 4.54 -7.18 -0.45
CA VAL A 122 3.48 -8.17 -0.25
C VAL A 122 2.86 -8.06 1.14
N HIS A 123 3.67 -7.73 2.15
CA HIS A 123 3.22 -7.47 3.52
C HIS A 123 2.32 -6.23 3.58
N ASP A 124 2.73 -5.10 3.00
CA ASP A 124 1.92 -3.87 2.94
C ASP A 124 0.59 -4.09 2.19
N LEU A 125 0.59 -4.95 1.16
CA LEU A 125 -0.63 -5.35 0.46
C LEU A 125 -1.58 -6.16 1.33
N GLY A 126 -1.14 -6.79 2.43
CA GLY A 126 -1.93 -7.57 3.39
C GLY A 126 -2.54 -8.88 2.87
N ARG A 127 -2.61 -9.10 1.56
CA ARG A 127 -3.05 -10.35 0.92
C ARG A 127 -2.16 -10.68 -0.29
N PRO A 128 -1.39 -11.77 -0.26
CA PRO A 128 -0.43 -12.10 -1.33
C PRO A 128 -1.03 -12.19 -2.73
N ALA A 129 -2.28 -12.67 -2.83
CA ALA A 129 -2.99 -12.77 -4.11
C ALA A 129 -3.18 -11.40 -4.81
N ARG A 130 -3.11 -10.27 -4.08
CA ARG A 130 -3.21 -8.93 -4.67
C ARG A 130 -2.05 -8.63 -5.61
N PHE A 131 -0.83 -9.06 -5.28
CA PHE A 131 0.33 -8.90 -6.16
C PHE A 131 0.09 -9.60 -7.52
N LEU A 132 -0.35 -10.86 -7.47
CA LEU A 132 -0.66 -11.63 -8.69
C LEU A 132 -1.81 -11.00 -9.51
N ASN A 133 -2.80 -10.42 -8.83
CA ASN A 133 -3.88 -9.70 -9.50
C ASN A 133 -3.40 -8.42 -10.21
N MET A 134 -2.35 -7.78 -9.71
CA MET A 134 -1.77 -6.59 -10.35
C MET A 134 -1.06 -6.93 -11.66
N LEU A 135 -0.47 -8.12 -11.76
CA LEU A 135 0.17 -8.63 -12.98
C LEU A 135 -0.83 -8.98 -14.11
N ARG A 136 -2.13 -8.83 -13.90
CA ARG A 136 -3.13 -9.05 -14.96
C ARG A 136 -3.30 -7.85 -15.87
N VAL A 137 -2.88 -6.65 -15.44
CA VAL A 137 -3.15 -5.40 -16.12
C VAL A 137 -1.87 -4.58 -16.25
N ALA A 138 -1.53 -4.18 -17.47
CA ALA A 138 -0.44 -3.24 -17.74
C ALA A 138 -1.01 -1.81 -17.85
N LYS A 139 -0.70 -0.95 -16.88
CA LYS A 139 -1.11 0.46 -16.82
C LYS A 139 0.14 1.35 -16.70
N PRO A 140 0.68 1.86 -17.82
CA PRO A 140 1.91 2.67 -17.81
C PRO A 140 1.81 3.96 -16.98
N THR A 141 0.61 4.52 -16.82
CA THR A 141 0.36 5.72 -15.99
C THR A 141 0.27 5.42 -14.50
N SER A 142 0.28 4.14 -14.11
CA SER A 142 0.18 3.72 -12.72
C SER A 142 1.56 3.28 -12.21
N PRO A 143 2.17 4.01 -11.27
CA PRO A 143 3.43 3.60 -10.66
C PRO A 143 3.37 2.15 -10.18
N MET A 144 2.34 1.80 -9.43
CA MET A 144 2.17 0.47 -8.85
C MET A 144 2.07 -0.67 -9.90
N SER A 145 1.47 -0.41 -11.07
CA SER A 145 1.44 -1.39 -12.18
C SER A 145 2.81 -1.56 -12.80
N VAL A 146 3.50 -0.46 -13.11
CA VAL A 146 4.87 -0.47 -13.67
C VAL A 146 5.81 -1.21 -12.73
N GLY A 147 5.76 -0.89 -11.43
CA GLY A 147 6.55 -1.57 -10.40
C GLY A 147 6.35 -3.07 -10.33
N SER A 148 5.10 -3.52 -10.37
CA SER A 148 4.80 -4.96 -10.31
C SER A 148 5.36 -5.71 -11.52
N TRP A 149 5.24 -5.13 -12.71
CA TRP A 149 5.82 -5.70 -13.93
C TRP A 149 7.36 -5.69 -13.93
N LEU A 150 7.96 -4.60 -13.44
CA LEU A 150 9.41 -4.50 -13.26
C LEU A 150 9.91 -5.57 -12.28
N LEU A 151 9.28 -5.73 -11.11
CA LEU A 151 9.62 -6.77 -10.14
C LEU A 151 9.49 -8.17 -10.74
N ALA A 152 8.41 -8.44 -11.48
CA ALA A 152 8.18 -9.73 -12.12
C ALA A 152 9.25 -10.08 -13.16
N GLY A 153 9.80 -9.10 -13.89
CA GLY A 153 10.89 -9.33 -14.85
C GLY A 153 12.28 -9.33 -14.21
N TYR A 154 12.54 -8.39 -13.31
CA TYR A 154 13.85 -8.16 -12.71
C TYR A 154 14.21 -9.23 -11.67
N ALA A 155 13.29 -9.62 -10.77
CA ALA A 155 13.61 -10.54 -9.69
C ALA A 155 14.06 -11.92 -10.19
N PRO A 156 13.43 -12.55 -11.21
CA PRO A 156 13.94 -13.78 -11.80
C PRO A 156 15.32 -13.61 -12.47
N ALA A 157 15.54 -12.50 -13.19
CA ALA A 157 16.83 -12.23 -13.81
C ALA A 157 17.95 -12.08 -12.77
N ALA A 158 17.71 -11.31 -11.70
CA ALA A 158 18.64 -11.16 -10.59
C ALA A 158 18.90 -12.50 -9.88
N GLY A 159 17.85 -13.30 -9.66
CA GLY A 159 17.94 -14.64 -9.08
C GLY A 159 18.80 -15.60 -9.91
N LEU A 160 18.56 -15.67 -11.22
CA LEU A 160 19.35 -16.51 -12.13
C LEU A 160 20.82 -16.05 -12.20
N ALA A 161 21.05 -14.73 -12.25
CA ALA A 161 22.40 -14.17 -12.23
C ALA A 161 23.17 -14.52 -10.95
N ALA A 162 22.52 -14.38 -9.80
CA ALA A 162 23.08 -14.70 -8.49
C ALA A 162 23.31 -16.21 -8.31
N ALA A 163 22.34 -17.04 -8.71
CA ALA A 163 22.45 -18.50 -8.63
C ALA A 163 23.59 -19.04 -9.50
N SER A 164 23.73 -18.54 -10.73
CA SER A 164 24.86 -18.90 -11.61
C SER A 164 26.19 -18.42 -11.03
N ALA A 165 26.25 -17.21 -10.44
CA ALA A 165 27.46 -16.71 -9.80
C ALA A 165 27.84 -17.47 -8.51
N ALA A 166 26.86 -18.04 -7.80
CA ALA A 166 27.09 -18.83 -6.59
C ALA A 166 27.54 -20.27 -6.90
N THR A 167 26.94 -20.90 -7.91
CA THR A 167 27.14 -22.31 -8.25
C THR A 167 28.18 -22.54 -9.34
N GLY A 168 28.46 -21.54 -10.18
CA GLY A 168 29.28 -21.68 -11.38
C GLY A 168 28.56 -22.39 -12.55
N LEU A 169 27.30 -22.79 -12.37
CA LEU A 169 26.54 -23.51 -13.40
C LEU A 169 26.03 -22.56 -14.49
N LEU A 170 26.01 -23.06 -15.73
CA LEU A 170 25.47 -22.39 -16.91
C LEU A 170 25.94 -20.91 -17.05
N PRO A 171 27.26 -20.65 -17.09
CA PRO A 171 27.82 -19.29 -17.00
C PRO A 171 27.37 -18.35 -18.13
N ARG A 172 27.02 -18.91 -19.30
CA ARG A 172 26.45 -18.14 -20.42
C ARG A 172 25.06 -17.59 -20.08
N LEU A 173 24.20 -18.41 -19.47
CA LEU A 173 22.88 -17.98 -19.00
C LEU A 173 23.02 -17.00 -17.83
N GLY A 174 23.95 -17.26 -16.90
CA GLY A 174 24.25 -16.32 -15.81
C GLY A 174 24.70 -14.94 -16.31
N THR A 175 25.47 -14.90 -17.39
CA THR A 175 25.89 -13.65 -18.05
C THR A 175 24.71 -12.93 -18.67
N ALA A 176 23.88 -13.64 -19.46
CA ALA A 176 22.68 -13.06 -20.06
C ALA A 176 21.73 -12.51 -18.98
N ALA A 177 21.51 -13.27 -17.91
CA ALA A 177 20.70 -12.86 -16.76
C ALA A 177 21.29 -11.64 -16.04
N THR A 178 22.61 -11.56 -15.91
CA THR A 178 23.28 -10.39 -15.32
C THR A 178 23.07 -9.13 -16.17
N LEU A 179 23.19 -9.24 -17.49
CA LEU A 179 22.97 -8.11 -18.39
C LEU A 179 21.50 -7.70 -18.40
N ALA A 180 20.57 -8.66 -18.39
CA ALA A 180 19.13 -8.37 -18.27
C ALA A 180 18.81 -7.66 -16.96
N ALA A 181 19.31 -8.17 -15.83
CA ALA A 181 19.13 -7.54 -14.51
C ALA A 181 19.78 -6.14 -14.45
N GLY A 182 20.96 -5.97 -15.04
CA GLY A 182 21.64 -4.68 -15.12
C GLY A 182 20.95 -3.67 -16.04
N GLY A 183 20.26 -4.14 -17.09
CA GLY A 183 19.45 -3.28 -17.97
C GLY A 183 18.11 -2.88 -17.35
N LEU A 184 17.47 -3.78 -16.59
CA LEU A 184 16.23 -3.49 -15.86
C LEU A 184 16.48 -2.72 -14.56
N GLY A 185 17.68 -2.83 -13.99
CA GLY A 185 18.06 -2.21 -12.71
C GLY A 185 17.78 -0.70 -12.62
N PRO A 186 18.12 0.12 -13.62
CA PRO A 186 17.79 1.55 -13.62
C PRO A 186 16.28 1.80 -13.59
N ALA A 187 15.48 1.01 -14.29
CA ALA A 187 14.02 1.17 -14.30
C ALA A 187 13.41 0.82 -12.93
N VAL A 188 13.94 -0.21 -12.25
CA VAL A 188 13.55 -0.52 -10.87
C VAL A 188 13.92 0.64 -9.95
N ALA A 189 15.14 1.16 -10.07
CA ALA A 189 15.65 2.21 -9.19
C ALA A 189 14.98 3.58 -9.37
N THR A 190 14.47 3.91 -10.56
CA THR A 190 13.77 5.19 -10.80
C THR A 190 12.29 5.14 -10.43
N TYR A 191 11.70 3.94 -10.45
CA TYR A 191 10.33 3.74 -10.04
C TYR A 191 10.18 3.70 -8.51
N THR A 192 11.26 3.34 -7.81
CA THR A 192 11.31 3.21 -6.35
C THR A 192 11.72 4.49 -5.65
#